data_AF-A0A7X9J9B2-F1
#
_entry.id   AF-A0A7X9J9B2-F1
#
_cell.length_a   1.000
_cell.length_b   1.000
_cell.length_c   1.000
_cell.angle_alpha   90.00
_cell.angle_beta   90.00
_cell.angle_gamma   90.00
#
_symmetry.space_group_name_H-M   'P 1'
#
loop_
_entity.id
_entity.type
_entity.pdbx_description
1 polymer ?
#
loop_
_entity_poly.entity_id
_entity_poly.type
_entity_poly.pdbx_seq_one_letter_code
_entity_poly.pdbx_strand_id
1 'polypeptide(L)'
;MNPVTDLFSIPATIELANYMFAAFAQAIHHLPPAPYALAFDISNEEDDLRRPVVRLFANYETYAISKYPENDRSGKWRASSHLEAIWGSAIWEMRTLATIGNQYAGEGSFDGDYVDKKGMALRKKWVQALGLWYEDELKNTNFDQAFEIDGKIIPLFDDLCLSVARRLHPVVIEHFQTDLPILFFGCEGNFDMETISLALLANPITLLKGYGEFLREMCGVEYENFVMQDFDKENYTYTSFCQGESH
;
A
#
# COMPACT_ATOMS: atom_id res chain seq x y z
N MET A 1 -17.37 17.20 9.93
CA MET A 1 -16.65 16.50 11.02
C MET A 1 -15.41 15.90 10.38
N ASN A 2 -14.21 16.16 10.90
CA ASN A 2 -12.98 15.59 10.33
C ASN A 2 -12.98 14.06 10.53
N PRO A 3 -13.11 13.25 9.46
CA PRO A 3 -13.32 11.80 9.58
C PRO A 3 -12.10 11.07 10.18
N VAL A 4 -10.89 11.61 9.99
CA VAL A 4 -9.62 11.00 10.46
C VAL A 4 -9.49 10.99 11.99
N THR A 5 -10.07 11.98 12.68
CA THR A 5 -9.94 12.11 14.15
C THR A 5 -10.78 11.08 14.92
N ASP A 6 -11.70 10.37 14.27
CA ASP A 6 -12.59 9.40 14.92
C ASP A 6 -12.17 7.94 14.69
N LEU A 7 -11.43 7.64 13.61
CA LEU A 7 -11.07 6.24 13.29
C LEU A 7 -10.30 5.55 14.43
N PHE A 8 -9.37 6.26 15.07
CA PHE A 8 -8.58 5.77 16.19
C PHE A 8 -9.24 5.94 17.57
N SER A 9 -10.47 6.46 17.64
CA SER A 9 -11.29 6.41 18.85
C SER A 9 -11.89 5.00 19.07
N ILE A 10 -12.00 4.23 17.99
CA ILE A 10 -12.60 2.89 17.96
C ILE A 10 -11.57 1.86 18.46
N PRO A 11 -11.86 1.10 19.53
CA PRO A 11 -10.92 0.12 20.09
C PRO A 11 -10.47 -0.96 19.09
N ALA A 12 -11.37 -1.38 18.18
CA ALA A 12 -11.06 -2.37 17.15
C ALA A 12 -10.02 -1.86 16.14
N THR A 13 -10.05 -0.56 15.80
CA THR A 13 -9.03 0.09 14.96
C THR A 13 -7.66 0.03 15.62
N ILE A 14 -7.58 0.41 16.91
CA ILE A 14 -6.31 0.40 17.66
C ILE A 14 -5.75 -1.03 17.72
N GLU A 15 -6.60 -2.01 17.98
CA GLU A 15 -6.20 -3.41 18.08
C GLU A 15 -5.64 -3.95 16.75
N LEU A 16 -6.33 -3.69 15.63
CA LEU A 16 -5.87 -4.08 14.30
C LEU A 16 -4.58 -3.35 13.91
N ALA A 17 -4.49 -2.03 14.13
CA ALA A 17 -3.30 -1.23 13.84
C ALA A 17 -2.07 -1.75 14.60
N ASN A 18 -2.24 -2.09 15.88
CA ASN A 18 -1.16 -2.62 16.72
C ASN A 18 -0.72 -4.00 16.26
N TYR A 19 -1.66 -4.83 15.81
CA TYR A 19 -1.35 -6.13 15.25
C TYR A 19 -0.54 -6.02 13.95
N MET A 20 -1.00 -5.20 13.00
CA MET A 20 -0.29 -4.91 11.76
C MET A 20 1.13 -4.38 12.04
N PHE A 21 1.24 -3.37 12.90
CA PHE A 21 2.52 -2.79 13.28
C PHE A 21 3.48 -3.84 13.86
N ALA A 22 3.02 -4.66 14.81
CA ALA A 22 3.88 -5.65 15.45
C ALA A 22 4.38 -6.71 14.44
N ALA A 23 3.50 -7.20 13.58
CA ALA A 23 3.86 -8.18 12.55
C ALA A 23 4.86 -7.60 11.53
N PHE A 24 4.63 -6.38 11.07
CA PHE A 24 5.52 -5.71 10.11
C PHE A 24 6.86 -5.31 10.72
N ALA A 25 6.88 -4.79 11.94
CA ALA A 25 8.12 -4.51 12.66
C ALA A 25 8.95 -5.79 12.85
N GLN A 26 8.29 -6.89 13.23
CA GLN A 26 8.95 -8.20 13.32
C GLN A 26 9.52 -8.62 11.97
N ALA A 27 8.77 -8.50 10.88
CA ALA A 27 9.23 -8.85 9.54
C ALA A 27 10.47 -8.03 9.12
N ILE A 28 10.47 -6.72 9.40
CA ILE A 28 11.60 -5.82 9.13
C ILE A 28 12.85 -6.29 9.87
N HIS A 29 12.74 -6.65 11.15
CA HIS A 29 13.89 -7.11 11.93
C HIS A 29 14.55 -8.39 11.39
N HIS A 30 13.84 -9.19 10.59
CA HIS A 30 14.37 -10.40 9.97
C HIS A 30 14.97 -10.18 8.58
N LEU A 31 15.05 -8.93 8.10
CA LEU A 31 15.63 -8.61 6.79
C LEU A 31 17.15 -8.39 6.83
N PRO A 32 17.91 -9.15 6.01
CA PRO A 32 19.25 -8.77 5.57
C PRO A 32 19.36 -8.66 4.03
N PRO A 33 20.14 -7.71 3.45
CA PRO A 33 20.60 -6.40 3.96
C PRO A 33 19.48 -5.34 3.89
N ALA A 34 19.81 -4.04 3.95
CA ALA A 34 18.81 -2.97 3.77
C ALA A 34 18.24 -2.96 2.33
N PRO A 35 16.91 -2.95 2.15
CA PRO A 35 16.29 -2.67 0.87
C PRO A 35 16.40 -1.17 0.52
N TYR A 36 16.13 -0.79 -0.73
CA TYR A 36 16.03 0.64 -1.11
C TYR A 36 14.63 1.22 -0.86
N ALA A 37 13.61 0.36 -0.76
CA ALA A 37 12.24 0.75 -0.47
C ALA A 37 11.48 -0.41 0.19
N LEU A 38 10.52 -0.05 1.03
CA LEU A 38 9.44 -0.94 1.47
C LEU A 38 8.18 -0.58 0.71
N ALA A 39 7.23 -1.50 0.63
CA ALA A 39 5.95 -1.24 0.00
C ALA A 39 4.79 -1.97 0.67
N PHE A 40 3.65 -1.30 0.77
CA PHE A 40 2.37 -1.89 1.12
C PHE A 40 1.58 -2.15 -0.15
N ASP A 41 1.08 -3.37 -0.31
CA ASP A 41 0.01 -3.71 -1.25
C ASP A 41 -1.27 -3.86 -0.47
N ILE A 42 -2.23 -3.02 -0.80
CA ILE A 42 -3.56 -3.01 -0.24
C ILE A 42 -4.46 -3.67 -1.26
N SER A 43 -4.95 -4.84 -0.89
CA SER A 43 -5.87 -5.61 -1.71
C SER A 43 -7.08 -6.01 -0.90
N ASN A 44 -7.94 -6.83 -1.49
CA ASN A 44 -9.03 -7.48 -0.80
C ASN A 44 -9.05 -8.95 -1.19
N GLU A 45 -9.68 -9.75 -0.36
CA GLU A 45 -9.73 -11.20 -0.52
C GLU A 45 -10.99 -11.60 -1.27
N GLU A 46 -10.87 -12.39 -2.34
CA GLU A 46 -12.02 -12.85 -3.16
C GLU A 46 -12.88 -11.70 -3.72
N ASP A 47 -12.26 -10.56 -4.06
CA ASP A 47 -12.98 -9.35 -4.50
C ASP A 47 -14.02 -8.84 -3.46
N ASP A 48 -13.81 -9.19 -2.18
CA ASP A 48 -14.68 -8.83 -1.06
C ASP A 48 -14.08 -7.68 -0.25
N LEU A 49 -14.61 -6.47 -0.44
CA LEU A 49 -14.15 -5.26 0.22
C LEU A 49 -14.40 -5.25 1.75
N ARG A 50 -15.21 -6.18 2.28
CA ARG A 50 -15.30 -6.44 3.75
C ARG A 50 -14.06 -7.15 4.29
N ARG A 51 -13.20 -7.67 3.40
CA ARG A 51 -12.01 -8.44 3.70
C ARG A 51 -10.75 -7.79 3.13
N PRO A 52 -10.44 -6.53 3.50
CA PRO A 52 -9.19 -5.92 3.07
C PRO A 52 -7.98 -6.70 3.58
N VAL A 53 -6.90 -6.72 2.80
CA VAL A 53 -5.64 -7.39 3.09
C VAL A 53 -4.53 -6.38 2.86
N VAL A 54 -3.51 -6.41 3.71
CA VAL A 54 -2.28 -5.66 3.46
C VAL A 54 -1.08 -6.59 3.48
N ARG A 55 -0.23 -6.44 2.48
CA ARG A 55 1.06 -7.14 2.38
C ARG A 55 2.18 -6.12 2.49
N LEU A 56 3.20 -6.43 3.28
CA LEU A 56 4.44 -5.68 3.31
C LEU A 56 5.50 -6.38 2.45
N PHE A 57 6.19 -5.59 1.63
CA PHE A 57 7.25 -6.01 0.74
C PHE A 57 8.55 -5.24 1.01
N ALA A 58 9.67 -5.85 0.64
CA ALA A 58 10.97 -5.17 0.52
C ALA A 58 11.53 -5.29 -0.89
N ASN A 59 12.10 -4.19 -1.36
CA ASN A 59 12.64 -4.07 -2.71
C ASN A 59 14.16 -3.89 -2.68
N TYR A 60 14.87 -4.66 -3.50
CA TYR A 60 16.34 -4.70 -3.54
C TYR A 60 16.84 -4.37 -4.95
N GLU A 61 17.83 -3.47 -5.05
CA GLU A 61 18.38 -3.05 -6.35
C GLU A 61 18.97 -4.24 -7.12
N THR A 62 19.65 -5.14 -6.41
CA THR A 62 20.25 -6.35 -7.01
C THR A 62 19.21 -7.24 -7.67
N TYR A 63 18.01 -7.33 -7.09
CA TYR A 63 16.90 -8.07 -7.67
C TYR A 63 16.31 -7.32 -8.86
N ALA A 64 16.05 -6.01 -8.73
CA ALA A 64 15.52 -5.17 -9.80
C ALA A 64 16.39 -5.20 -11.07
N ILE A 65 17.71 -5.04 -10.92
CA ILE A 65 18.69 -5.08 -12.01
C ILE A 65 18.73 -6.46 -12.66
N SER A 66 18.60 -7.54 -11.88
CA SER A 66 18.60 -8.91 -12.42
C SER A 66 17.36 -9.25 -13.24
N LYS A 67 16.21 -8.63 -12.91
CA LYS A 67 14.92 -8.86 -13.55
C LYS A 67 14.72 -8.00 -14.79
N TYR A 68 15.22 -6.77 -14.75
CA TYR A 68 15.10 -5.79 -15.83
C TYR A 68 16.47 -5.29 -16.29
N PRO A 69 17.30 -6.16 -16.90
CA PRO A 69 18.59 -5.74 -17.40
C PRO A 69 18.44 -4.70 -18.51
N GLU A 70 19.12 -3.57 -18.35
CA GLU A 70 19.28 -2.58 -19.41
C GLU A 70 19.84 -3.28 -20.66
N ASN A 71 19.16 -3.11 -21.81
CA ASN A 71 19.56 -3.64 -23.13
C ASN A 71 19.31 -5.14 -23.40
N ASP A 72 18.41 -5.83 -22.69
CA ASP A 72 18.11 -7.25 -22.99
C ASP A 72 17.40 -7.46 -24.34
N ARG A 73 18.07 -8.16 -25.27
CA ARG A 73 17.57 -8.49 -26.61
C ARG A 73 16.49 -9.60 -26.64
N SER A 74 16.10 -10.16 -25.49
CA SER A 74 15.27 -11.37 -25.41
C SER A 74 13.76 -11.20 -25.60
N GLY A 75 13.23 -9.97 -25.69
CA GLY A 75 11.80 -9.72 -25.93
C GLY A 75 10.91 -9.75 -24.68
N LYS A 76 11.49 -9.83 -23.49
CA LYS A 76 10.80 -9.48 -22.23
C LYS A 76 10.73 -7.97 -22.06
N TRP A 77 9.78 -7.47 -21.25
CA TRP A 77 9.62 -6.03 -20.97
C TRP A 77 10.97 -5.41 -20.60
N ARG A 78 11.32 -4.30 -21.25
CA ARG A 78 12.55 -3.55 -21.04
C ARG A 78 12.22 -2.26 -20.32
N ALA A 79 12.90 -2.02 -19.20
CA ALA A 79 12.97 -0.68 -18.67
C ALA A 79 13.70 0.24 -19.66
N SER A 80 13.14 1.41 -19.92
CA SER A 80 13.71 2.49 -20.72
C SER A 80 14.78 3.28 -19.96
N SER A 81 14.78 3.20 -18.62
CA SER A 81 15.77 3.82 -17.75
C SER A 81 16.12 2.93 -16.54
N HIS A 82 17.25 3.23 -15.89
CA HIS A 82 17.62 2.61 -14.62
C HIS A 82 16.55 2.84 -13.54
N LEU A 83 15.92 4.03 -13.54
CA LEU A 83 14.85 4.38 -12.61
C LEU A 83 13.60 3.55 -12.87
N GLU A 84 13.23 3.34 -14.13
CA GLU A 84 12.12 2.44 -14.49
C GLU A 84 12.40 0.99 -14.09
N ALA A 85 13.65 0.52 -14.17
CA ALA A 85 14.01 -0.83 -13.72
C ALA A 85 13.85 -0.97 -12.19
N ILE A 86 14.36 -0.01 -11.42
CA ILE A 86 14.27 0.00 -9.95
C ILE A 86 12.82 0.13 -9.51
N TRP A 87 12.10 1.17 -9.94
CA TRP A 87 10.76 1.42 -9.43
C TRP A 87 9.70 0.53 -10.07
N GLY A 88 9.90 0.07 -11.30
CA GLY A 88 9.07 -0.98 -11.91
C GLY A 88 9.16 -2.31 -11.15
N SER A 89 10.37 -2.72 -10.74
CA SER A 89 10.51 -3.91 -9.89
C SER A 89 9.84 -3.76 -8.53
N ALA A 90 9.81 -2.55 -7.97
CA ALA A 90 9.13 -2.28 -6.71
C ALA A 90 7.62 -2.46 -6.79
N ILE A 91 7.04 -2.39 -7.99
CA ILE A 91 5.60 -2.48 -8.25
C ILE A 91 5.22 -3.92 -8.64
N TRP A 92 5.98 -4.55 -9.54
CA TRP A 92 5.52 -5.77 -10.23
C TRP A 92 6.13 -7.06 -9.71
N GLU A 93 7.24 -7.00 -8.97
CA GLU A 93 8.03 -8.17 -8.61
C GLU A 93 8.45 -8.11 -7.13
N MET A 94 7.44 -8.16 -6.26
CA MET A 94 7.62 -7.89 -4.84
C MET A 94 7.84 -9.17 -4.01
N ARG A 95 8.82 -9.16 -3.10
CA ARG A 95 9.04 -10.27 -2.15
C ARG A 95 8.24 -10.04 -0.87
N THR A 96 7.15 -10.78 -0.68
CA THR A 96 6.30 -10.60 0.50
C THR A 96 7.06 -10.96 1.78
N LEU A 97 7.02 -10.06 2.75
CA LEU A 97 7.64 -10.24 4.06
C LEU A 97 6.62 -10.73 5.08
N ALA A 98 5.46 -10.10 5.07
CA ALA A 98 4.34 -10.42 5.95
C ALA A 98 3.03 -9.99 5.29
N THR A 99 1.98 -10.75 5.56
CA THR A 99 0.61 -10.46 5.14
C THR A 99 -0.31 -10.44 6.34
N ILE A 100 -1.23 -9.47 6.37
CA ILE A 100 -2.26 -9.36 7.41
C ILE A 100 -3.63 -9.67 6.81
N GLY A 101 -4.35 -10.61 7.44
CA GLY A 101 -5.73 -10.94 7.11
C GLY A 101 -5.92 -11.92 5.94
N ASN A 102 -4.85 -12.54 5.43
CA ASN A 102 -4.94 -13.51 4.34
C ASN A 102 -5.38 -14.91 4.85
N GLN A 103 -6.36 -15.50 4.16
CA GLN A 103 -6.88 -16.85 4.43
C GLN A 103 -6.14 -17.98 3.70
N TYR A 104 -5.30 -17.67 2.71
CA TYR A 104 -4.62 -18.67 1.88
C TYR A 104 -3.18 -18.93 2.32
N ALA A 105 -2.87 -20.21 2.53
CA ALA A 105 -1.52 -20.70 2.74
C ALA A 105 -0.63 -20.37 1.51
N GLY A 106 0.61 -19.95 1.76
CA GLY A 106 1.62 -19.73 0.72
C GLY A 106 1.74 -18.30 0.20
N GLU A 107 0.77 -17.42 0.49
CA GLU A 107 0.84 -15.99 0.15
C GLU A 107 1.26 -15.14 1.35
N GLY A 108 2.57 -15.14 1.61
CA GLY A 108 3.20 -14.00 2.29
C GLY A 108 3.59 -14.16 3.75
N SER A 109 4.29 -15.24 4.06
CA SER A 109 5.27 -15.17 5.14
C SER A 109 6.52 -15.96 4.77
N PHE A 110 7.66 -15.63 5.39
CA PHE A 110 8.90 -16.40 5.24
C PHE A 110 8.74 -17.89 5.59
N ASP A 111 7.71 -18.21 6.38
CA ASP A 111 7.31 -19.56 6.72
C ASP A 111 6.15 -19.98 5.81
N GLY A 112 6.44 -20.87 4.86
CA GLY A 112 5.41 -21.46 3.99
C GLY A 112 4.21 -21.98 4.79
N ASP A 113 3.02 -21.85 4.22
CA ASP A 113 1.73 -22.32 4.76
C ASP A 113 1.14 -21.59 5.98
N TYR A 114 1.50 -20.32 6.19
CA TYR A 114 0.86 -19.50 7.22
C TYR A 114 -0.49 -18.93 6.78
N VAL A 115 -1.52 -19.13 7.60
CA VAL A 115 -2.85 -18.47 7.49
C VAL A 115 -3.04 -17.55 8.68
N ASP A 116 -3.29 -16.27 8.43
CA ASP A 116 -3.35 -15.24 9.46
C ASP A 116 -4.71 -15.17 10.18
N LYS A 117 -5.06 -16.24 10.91
CA LYS A 117 -6.35 -16.34 11.61
C LYS A 117 -6.61 -15.17 12.56
N LYS A 118 -5.56 -14.63 13.18
CA LYS A 118 -5.70 -13.50 14.10
C LYS A 118 -5.98 -12.21 13.34
N GLY A 119 -5.25 -11.89 12.28
CA GLY A 119 -5.54 -10.71 11.46
C GLY A 119 -6.90 -10.79 10.81
N MET A 120 -7.33 -11.97 10.33
CA MET A 120 -8.69 -12.18 9.79
C MET A 120 -9.78 -11.82 10.81
N ALA A 121 -9.62 -12.29 12.06
CA ALA A 121 -10.57 -12.01 13.14
C ALA A 121 -10.58 -10.52 13.53
N LEU A 122 -9.41 -9.90 13.61
CA LEU A 122 -9.28 -8.47 13.94
C LEU A 122 -9.87 -7.58 12.85
N ARG A 123 -9.60 -7.90 11.58
CA ARG A 123 -10.19 -7.22 10.42
C ARG A 123 -11.71 -7.30 10.44
N LYS A 124 -12.28 -8.50 10.61
CA LYS A 124 -13.73 -8.67 10.69
C LYS A 124 -14.33 -7.84 11.83
N LYS A 125 -13.72 -7.90 13.02
CA LYS A 125 -14.13 -7.11 14.18
C LYS A 125 -14.06 -5.60 13.89
N TRP A 126 -13.04 -5.15 13.16
CA TRP A 126 -12.88 -3.75 12.77
C TRP A 126 -13.99 -3.30 11.80
N VAL A 127 -14.25 -4.03 10.71
CA VAL A 127 -15.35 -3.71 9.77
C VAL A 127 -16.71 -3.71 10.48
N GLN A 128 -16.93 -4.67 11.40
CA GLN A 128 -18.14 -4.72 12.22
C GLN A 128 -18.26 -3.52 13.16
N ALA A 129 -17.18 -3.10 13.81
CA ALA A 129 -17.17 -1.94 14.71
C ALA A 129 -17.45 -0.62 13.98
N LEU A 130 -17.11 -0.54 12.69
CA LEU A 130 -17.46 0.59 11.82
C LEU A 130 -18.92 0.57 11.36
N GLY A 131 -19.67 -0.50 11.63
CA GLY A 131 -21.03 -0.67 11.12
C GLY A 131 -21.08 -0.91 9.60
N LEU A 132 -19.96 -1.33 9.00
CA LEU A 132 -19.80 -1.55 7.55
C LEU A 132 -19.85 -3.04 7.18
N TRP A 133 -20.14 -3.92 8.14
CA TRP A 133 -20.32 -5.34 7.86
C TRP A 133 -21.70 -5.62 7.29
N TYR A 134 -21.76 -6.37 6.19
CA TYR A 134 -22.99 -6.88 5.61
C TYR A 134 -22.81 -8.34 5.18
N GLU A 135 -23.92 -9.07 4.99
CA GLU A 135 -23.93 -10.44 4.48
C GLU A 135 -24.20 -10.46 2.96
N ASP A 136 -23.85 -11.56 2.28
CA ASP A 136 -23.90 -11.66 0.82
C ASP A 136 -25.31 -11.45 0.24
N GLU A 137 -26.35 -11.75 1.03
CA GLU A 137 -27.73 -11.48 0.68
C GLU A 137 -27.99 -9.99 0.40
N LEU A 138 -27.29 -9.08 1.08
CA LEU A 138 -27.42 -7.65 0.81
C LEU A 138 -26.93 -7.31 -0.60
N LYS A 139 -25.78 -7.84 -1.02
CA LYS A 139 -25.23 -7.61 -2.37
C LYS A 139 -26.18 -8.13 -3.46
N ASN A 140 -26.86 -9.24 -3.18
CA ASN A 140 -27.82 -9.86 -4.10
C ASN A 140 -29.16 -9.11 -4.18
N THR A 141 -29.60 -8.48 -3.08
CA THR A 141 -30.92 -7.84 -2.98
C THR A 141 -30.89 -6.33 -3.14
N ASN A 142 -29.77 -5.69 -2.81
CA ASN A 142 -29.55 -4.26 -2.90
C ASN A 142 -28.06 -3.95 -3.17
N PHE A 143 -27.65 -4.15 -4.42
CA PHE A 143 -26.27 -3.94 -4.87
C PHE A 143 -25.76 -2.53 -4.57
N ASP A 144 -26.56 -1.49 -4.84
CA ASP A 144 -26.17 -0.09 -4.65
C ASP A 144 -25.80 0.21 -3.20
N GLN A 145 -26.59 -0.32 -2.24
CA GLN A 145 -26.28 -0.18 -0.82
C GLN A 145 -24.99 -0.91 -0.43
N ALA A 146 -24.76 -2.11 -0.95
CA ALA A 146 -23.50 -2.83 -0.72
C ALA A 146 -22.30 -2.05 -1.28
N PHE A 147 -22.43 -1.51 -2.49
CA PHE A 147 -21.42 -0.70 -3.15
C PHE A 147 -21.09 0.61 -2.38
N GLU A 148 -22.10 1.28 -1.81
CA GLU A 148 -21.89 2.45 -0.95
C GLU A 148 -21.16 2.12 0.36
N ILE A 149 -21.40 0.92 0.92
CA ILE A 149 -20.71 0.46 2.13
C ILE A 149 -19.25 0.15 1.78
N ASP A 150 -19.04 -0.58 0.69
CA ASP A 150 -17.74 -0.94 0.14
C ASP A 150 -16.85 0.29 -0.10
N GLY A 151 -17.40 1.34 -0.72
CA GLY A 151 -16.71 2.61 -0.96
C GLY A 151 -16.27 3.37 0.31
N LYS A 152 -16.75 2.96 1.50
CA LYS A 152 -16.29 3.51 2.79
C LYS A 152 -15.21 2.67 3.44
N ILE A 153 -15.15 1.37 3.17
CA ILE A 153 -14.20 0.47 3.84
C ILE A 153 -12.77 0.76 3.35
N ILE A 154 -12.59 0.92 2.04
CA ILE A 154 -11.28 1.14 1.41
C ILE A 154 -10.54 2.35 2.01
N PRO A 155 -11.07 3.58 1.96
CA PRO A 155 -10.35 4.76 2.46
C PRO A 155 -10.04 4.68 3.96
N LEU A 156 -10.92 4.04 4.75
CA LEU A 156 -10.66 3.82 6.19
C LEU A 156 -9.54 2.79 6.42
N PHE A 157 -9.42 1.79 5.54
CA PHE A 157 -8.31 0.84 5.59
C PHE A 157 -7.00 1.47 5.12
N ASP A 158 -7.05 2.36 4.13
CA ASP A 158 -5.90 3.12 3.67
C ASP A 158 -5.35 4.05 4.76
N ASP A 159 -6.23 4.76 5.48
CA ASP A 159 -5.86 5.59 6.64
C ASP A 159 -5.22 4.74 7.76
N LEU A 160 -5.73 3.53 7.97
CA LEU A 160 -5.15 2.57 8.91
C LEU A 160 -3.74 2.16 8.48
N CYS A 161 -3.56 1.80 7.21
CA CYS A 161 -2.28 1.42 6.63
C CYS A 161 -1.27 2.58 6.68
N LEU A 162 -1.70 3.80 6.32
CA LEU A 162 -0.90 5.03 6.43
C LEU A 162 -0.40 5.27 7.86
N SER A 163 -1.27 5.11 8.85
CA SER A 163 -0.90 5.23 10.26
C SER A 163 0.15 4.19 10.67
N VAL A 164 0.00 2.95 10.22
CA VAL A 164 0.98 1.89 10.46
C VAL A 164 2.31 2.19 9.77
N ALA A 165 2.32 2.59 8.50
CA ALA A 165 3.53 2.95 7.77
C ALA A 165 4.32 4.07 8.48
N ARG A 166 3.64 5.13 8.93
CA ARG A 166 4.25 6.21 9.71
C ARG A 166 4.91 5.71 11.00
N ARG A 167 4.30 4.74 11.66
CA ARG A 167 4.85 4.11 12.88
C ARG A 167 6.06 3.21 12.60
N LEU A 168 6.22 2.71 11.37
CA LEU A 168 7.34 1.85 11.00
C LEU A 168 8.64 2.61 10.72
N HIS A 169 8.61 3.90 10.36
CA HIS A 169 9.82 4.68 10.09
C HIS A 169 10.88 4.62 11.22
N PRO A 170 10.52 4.80 12.51
CA PRO A 170 11.48 4.61 13.60
C PRO A 170 12.10 3.20 13.65
N VAL A 171 11.32 2.16 13.35
CA VAL A 171 11.79 0.76 13.31
C VAL A 171 12.76 0.56 12.14
N VAL A 172 12.45 1.13 10.98
CA VAL A 172 13.31 1.13 9.78
C VAL A 172 14.65 1.80 10.09
N ILE A 173 14.62 2.99 10.68
CA ILE A 173 15.83 3.74 11.06
C ILE A 173 16.65 2.97 12.09
N GLU A 174 16.01 2.41 13.12
CA GLU A 174 16.69 1.61 14.14
C GLU A 174 17.37 0.38 13.54
N HIS A 175 16.68 -0.35 12.67
CA HIS A 175 17.17 -1.61 12.13
C HIS A 175 18.21 -1.41 11.02
N PHE A 176 17.98 -0.49 10.08
CA PHE A 176 18.85 -0.28 8.91
C PHE A 176 19.84 0.88 9.04
N GLN A 177 19.76 1.67 10.13
CA GLN A 177 20.58 2.87 10.34
C GLN A 177 20.41 3.95 9.26
N THR A 178 19.35 3.84 8.46
CA THR A 178 18.89 4.82 7.48
C THR A 178 17.37 4.74 7.40
N ASP A 179 16.73 5.84 7.06
CA ASP A 179 15.32 5.83 6.71
C ASP A 179 15.14 5.33 5.26
N LEU A 180 13.98 4.75 4.96
CA LEU A 180 13.63 4.19 3.66
C LEU A 180 12.22 4.65 3.26
N PRO A 181 11.97 4.89 1.96
CA PRO A 181 10.63 5.15 1.49
C PRO A 181 9.72 3.92 1.69
N ILE A 182 8.51 4.15 2.16
CA ILE A 182 7.42 3.18 2.26
C ILE A 182 6.36 3.55 1.23
N LEU A 183 6.29 2.78 0.14
CA LEU A 183 5.34 2.99 -0.96
C LEU A 183 4.00 2.29 -0.70
N PHE A 184 3.00 2.64 -1.48
CA PHE A 184 1.67 2.03 -1.46
C PHE A 184 1.27 1.63 -2.87
N PHE A 185 0.57 0.51 -2.97
CA PHE A 185 0.02 -0.05 -4.20
C PHE A 185 -1.37 -0.61 -3.92
N GLY A 186 -2.23 -0.57 -4.93
CA GLY A 186 -3.58 -1.14 -4.87
C GLY A 186 -3.66 -2.50 -5.55
N CYS A 187 -4.86 -3.06 -5.53
CA CYS A 187 -5.19 -4.33 -6.17
C CYS A 187 -4.64 -4.41 -7.61
N GLU A 188 -4.03 -5.55 -7.95
CA GLU A 188 -3.37 -5.85 -9.23
C GLU A 188 -2.07 -5.07 -9.54
N GLY A 189 -1.44 -4.46 -8.53
CA GLY A 189 -0.23 -3.64 -8.76
C GLY A 189 -0.56 -2.34 -9.48
N ASN A 190 -1.84 -1.94 -9.46
CA ASN A 190 -2.26 -0.66 -10.00
C ASN A 190 -1.62 0.47 -9.19
N PHE A 191 -1.03 1.37 -9.95
CA PHE A 191 -0.36 2.55 -9.46
C PHE A 191 -1.23 3.75 -9.84
N ASP A 192 -1.99 4.24 -8.86
CA ASP A 192 -3.00 5.28 -9.03
C ASP A 192 -2.74 6.50 -8.12
N MET A 193 -3.56 7.53 -8.28
CA MET A 193 -3.41 8.78 -7.54
C MET A 193 -3.61 8.62 -6.03
N GLU A 194 -4.45 7.67 -5.61
CA GLU A 194 -4.76 7.41 -4.20
C GLU A 194 -3.53 6.81 -3.52
N THR A 195 -2.94 5.78 -4.11
CA THR A 195 -1.73 5.12 -3.62
C THR A 195 -0.51 6.03 -3.64
N ILE A 196 -0.35 6.89 -4.65
CA ILE A 196 0.67 7.97 -4.65
C ILE A 196 0.50 8.89 -3.44
N SER A 197 -0.73 9.28 -3.16
CA SER A 197 -1.03 10.22 -2.08
C SER A 197 -0.70 9.59 -0.72
N LEU A 198 -1.00 8.32 -0.53
CA LEU A 198 -0.61 7.58 0.67
C LEU A 198 0.91 7.56 0.85
N ALA A 199 1.67 7.31 -0.23
CA ALA A 199 3.13 7.36 -0.17
C ALA A 199 3.63 8.77 0.22
N LEU A 200 3.11 9.83 -0.41
CA LEU A 200 3.47 11.21 -0.08
C LEU A 200 3.14 11.57 1.38
N LEU A 201 2.03 11.07 1.91
CA LEU A 201 1.60 11.31 3.28
C LEU A 201 2.39 10.49 4.31
N ALA A 202 2.88 9.30 3.94
CA ALA A 202 3.61 8.42 4.84
C ALA A 202 5.06 8.88 5.06
N ASN A 203 5.69 9.44 4.03
CA ASN A 203 7.13 9.64 3.99
C ASN A 203 7.55 11.12 4.11
N PRO A 204 8.74 11.40 4.67
CA PRO A 204 9.43 12.65 4.40
C PRO A 204 9.65 12.84 2.89
N ILE A 205 9.35 14.03 2.39
CA ILE A 205 9.41 14.34 0.94
C ILE A 205 10.78 14.06 0.31
N THR A 206 11.85 14.14 1.11
CA THR A 206 13.22 13.87 0.67
C THR A 206 13.48 12.41 0.32
N LEU A 207 12.75 11.46 0.92
CA LEU A 207 12.90 10.02 0.63
C LEU A 207 12.27 9.63 -0.71
N LEU A 208 11.31 10.42 -1.19
CA LEU A 208 10.55 10.12 -2.39
C LEU A 208 11.11 10.77 -3.66
N LYS A 209 12.28 11.42 -3.60
CA LYS A 209 12.85 12.11 -4.76
C LYS A 209 13.03 11.20 -5.98
N GLY A 210 13.68 10.05 -5.78
CA GLY A 210 13.92 9.09 -6.88
C GLY A 210 12.62 8.48 -7.40
N TYR A 211 11.64 8.28 -6.52
CA TYR A 211 10.32 7.82 -6.91
C TYR A 211 9.57 8.87 -7.73
N GLY A 212 9.58 10.13 -7.31
CA GLY A 212 9.00 11.25 -8.04
C GLY A 212 9.61 11.49 -9.42
N GLU A 213 10.92 11.27 -9.57
CA GLU A 213 11.59 11.28 -10.88
C GLU A 213 11.06 10.18 -11.79
N PHE A 214 10.86 8.97 -11.26
CA PHE A 214 10.23 7.87 -12.00
C PHE A 214 8.77 8.19 -12.40
N LEU A 215 7.97 8.80 -11.51
CA LEU A 215 6.60 9.20 -11.83
C LEU A 215 6.55 10.20 -12.99
N ARG A 216 7.50 11.13 -13.00
CA ARG A 216 7.63 12.11 -14.08
C ARG A 216 8.00 11.44 -15.40
N GLU A 217 8.92 10.47 -15.39
CA GLU A 217 9.32 9.73 -16.59
C GLU A 217 8.18 8.88 -17.17
N MET A 218 7.44 8.16 -16.33
CA MET A 218 6.41 7.22 -16.78
C MET A 218 5.07 7.89 -17.09
N CYS A 219 4.67 8.87 -16.29
CA CYS A 219 3.33 9.45 -16.33
C CYS A 219 3.32 10.89 -16.87
N GLY A 220 4.50 11.49 -17.13
CA GLY A 220 4.60 12.88 -17.56
C GLY A 220 4.16 13.89 -16.49
N VAL A 221 4.03 13.48 -15.23
CA VAL A 221 3.53 14.33 -14.15
C VAL A 221 4.70 14.92 -13.37
N GLU A 222 4.78 16.25 -13.27
CA GLU A 222 5.82 16.89 -12.47
C GLU A 222 5.55 16.73 -10.97
N TYR A 223 6.50 16.12 -10.26
CA TYR A 223 6.47 15.87 -8.82
C TYR A 223 6.14 17.11 -7.96
N GLU A 224 6.57 18.29 -8.41
CA GLU A 224 6.31 19.57 -7.73
C GLU A 224 4.82 19.97 -7.76
N ASN A 225 4.06 19.50 -8.76
CA ASN A 225 2.61 19.75 -8.86
C ASN A 225 1.79 18.86 -7.92
N PHE A 226 2.30 17.70 -7.51
CA PHE A 226 1.64 16.85 -6.51
C PHE A 226 1.68 17.44 -5.10
N VAL A 227 2.70 18.23 -4.78
CA VAL A 227 3.04 18.57 -3.40
C VAL A 227 2.29 19.80 -2.88
N MET A 228 1.74 20.66 -3.76
CA MET A 228 1.39 22.03 -3.32
C MET A 228 0.05 22.63 -3.77
N GLN A 229 -0.67 22.11 -4.78
CA GLN A 229 -1.82 22.88 -5.30
C GLN A 229 -3.21 22.22 -5.22
N ASP A 230 -3.32 20.88 -5.22
CA ASP A 230 -4.64 20.25 -5.39
C ASP A 230 -5.00 19.12 -4.41
N PHE A 231 -4.11 18.74 -3.48
CA PHE A 231 -4.47 17.73 -2.47
C PHE A 231 -5.28 18.38 -1.34
N ASP A 232 -6.61 18.21 -1.40
CA ASP A 232 -7.49 18.57 -0.31
C ASP A 232 -7.25 17.60 0.86
N LYS A 233 -6.45 18.04 1.84
CA LYS A 233 -6.15 17.28 3.05
C LYS A 233 -7.37 16.99 3.91
N GLU A 234 -8.46 17.76 3.78
CA GLU A 234 -9.68 17.53 4.55
C GLU A 234 -10.58 16.47 3.91
N ASN A 235 -10.55 16.35 2.58
CA ASN A 235 -11.42 15.45 1.82
C ASN A 235 -10.69 14.28 1.14
N TYR A 236 -9.34 14.23 1.21
CA TYR A 236 -8.51 13.24 0.52
C TYR A 236 -8.79 13.16 -1.00
N THR A 237 -9.19 14.29 -1.61
CA THR A 237 -9.53 14.37 -3.04
C THR A 237 -8.64 15.35 -3.76
N TYR A 238 -8.36 15.08 -5.03
CA TYR A 238 -7.77 16.07 -5.94
C TYR A 238 -8.87 16.88 -6.62
N THR A 239 -8.78 18.21 -6.58
CA THR A 239 -9.82 19.11 -7.15
C THR A 239 -9.78 19.23 -8.67
N SER A 240 -8.69 18.84 -9.33
CA SER A 240 -8.68 18.69 -10.78
C SER A 240 -7.52 17.82 -11.24
N PHE A 241 -7.77 16.98 -12.25
CA PHE A 241 -6.69 16.55 -13.13
C PHE A 241 -7.00 17.08 -14.52
N CYS A 242 -5.99 17.68 -15.14
CA CYS A 242 -6.01 18.04 -16.54
C CYS A 242 -6.44 16.81 -17.36
N GLN A 243 -7.54 16.96 -18.09
CA GLN A 243 -7.74 16.22 -19.32
C GLN A 243 -6.60 16.61 -20.25
N GLY A 244 -5.48 15.90 -20.16
CA GLY A 244 -4.43 15.95 -21.16
C GLY A 244 -5.02 15.35 -22.43
N GLU A 245 -5.37 16.22 -23.37
CA GLU A 245 -5.82 15.82 -24.70
C GLU A 245 -4.81 14.83 -25.30
N SER A 246 -5.31 13.66 -25.68
CA SER A 246 -4.61 12.74 -26.55
C SER A 246 -4.25 13.45 -27.86
N HIS A 247 -2.97 13.58 -28.13
CA HIS A 247 -2.43 13.87 -29.45
C HIS A 247 -1.67 12.67 -29.98
#